data_AF-A0A804LI34-F1
#
_entry.id   AF-A0A804LI34-F1
#
_cell.length_a   1.000
_cell.length_b   1.000
_cell.length_c   1.000
_cell.angle_alpha   90.00
_cell.angle_beta   90.00
_cell.angle_gamma   90.00
#
_symmetry.space_group_name_H-M   'P 1'
#
loop_
_entity.id
_entity.type
_entity.pdbx_description
1 polymer ?
#
loop_
_entity_poly.entity_id
_entity_poly.type
_entity_poly.pdbx_seq_one_letter_code
_entity_poly.pdbx_strand_id
1 'polypeptide(L)'
;MQFKTTSPAILTGWFSLSFISDHHQQQQQTQSPQTSNGNGNASDEHEKQQNPALEKARSLVLLLATLAAAITYQAGLNPPGGLWQSNGRLYKIGDPILLTTNPRRYKAFYYCNSVAFVASLVAVMLVRKKTLHHHNALEAAMVLDLFGLIGAYAAGSCRDVSTSIYAMALAGAVLVYVVIHVVFLTLDEKDGSSARRNDDASFEEREKKEAGLVEKRRKRLLLFAILAATITYQAGLTPPGGFLVQDDNRTGRHAGDAVLLNNYPRRYTAFFYCNSVSFMLSIALIILLVNPNLYRPAIRSNALSVCTAAGLIGIMGGYAAGCTQHLKTSIYIFVLAAVVLSTVVFLAAVFLVIHLRKKRR
;
A
#
# COMPACT_ATOMS: atom_id res chain seq x y z
N MET A 1 -5.70 -48.68 -0.95
CA MET A 1 -4.63 -48.11 -0.11
C MET A 1 -4.80 -46.59 -0.14
N GLN A 2 -5.33 -45.99 0.93
CA GLN A 2 -5.57 -44.55 1.01
C GLN A 2 -4.27 -43.82 1.32
N PHE A 3 -3.88 -42.85 0.48
CA PHE A 3 -2.84 -41.88 0.83
C PHE A 3 -3.49 -40.59 1.33
N LYS A 4 -3.24 -40.34 2.61
CA LYS A 4 -3.72 -39.24 3.43
C LYS A 4 -2.99 -37.96 3.01
N THR A 5 -3.73 -36.95 2.56
CA THR A 5 -3.23 -35.61 2.29
C THR A 5 -2.92 -34.89 3.61
N THR A 6 -1.66 -34.52 3.83
CA THR A 6 -1.25 -33.58 4.87
C THR A 6 -1.25 -32.15 4.32
N SER A 7 -2.09 -31.30 4.90
CA SER A 7 -2.18 -29.85 4.63
C SER A 7 -0.89 -29.09 4.99
N PRO A 8 -0.52 -28.03 4.24
CA PRO A 8 0.44 -27.04 4.71
C PRO A 8 -0.34 -25.91 5.42
N ALA A 9 -0.56 -26.07 6.72
CA ALA A 9 -1.15 -25.02 7.56
C ALA A 9 -0.25 -24.76 8.76
N ILE A 10 0.90 -24.13 8.54
CA ILE A 10 1.69 -23.36 9.51
C ILE A 10 2.62 -22.49 8.67
N LEU A 11 2.32 -21.18 8.50
CA LEU A 11 3.31 -20.11 8.19
C LEU A 11 2.71 -18.68 8.13
N THR A 12 1.60 -18.40 8.83
CA THR A 12 1.01 -17.03 8.87
C THR A 12 0.92 -16.42 10.28
N GLY A 13 1.54 -17.02 11.30
CA GLY A 13 1.35 -16.61 12.70
C GLY A 13 2.44 -15.74 13.34
N TRP A 14 3.62 -15.58 12.74
CA TRP A 14 4.80 -15.08 13.48
C TRP A 14 5.11 -13.58 13.29
N PHE A 15 4.54 -12.91 12.29
CA PHE A 15 4.88 -11.51 12.00
C PHE A 15 4.15 -10.46 12.86
N SER A 16 3.11 -10.83 13.61
CA SER A 16 2.28 -9.85 14.34
C SER A 16 2.66 -9.62 15.80
N LEU A 17 3.43 -10.49 16.45
CA LEU A 17 3.70 -10.34 17.89
C LEU A 17 5.03 -9.64 18.23
N SER A 18 6.07 -9.77 17.41
CA SER A 18 7.36 -9.15 17.73
C SER A 18 7.38 -7.63 17.57
N PHE A 19 6.50 -7.06 16.74
CA PHE A 19 6.46 -5.60 16.52
C PHE A 19 5.75 -4.80 17.62
N ILE A 20 4.97 -5.45 18.49
CA ILE A 20 4.21 -4.80 19.57
C ILE A 20 4.96 -4.88 20.91
N SER A 21 5.81 -5.88 21.11
CA SER A 21 6.52 -6.08 22.38
C SER A 21 7.66 -5.06 22.61
N ASP A 22 8.29 -4.56 21.55
CA ASP A 22 9.44 -3.64 21.68
C ASP A 22 9.05 -2.23 22.15
N HIS A 23 7.78 -1.82 22.00
CA HIS A 23 7.35 -0.49 22.41
C HIS A 23 7.17 -0.31 23.93
N HIS A 24 7.03 -1.39 24.69
CA HIS A 24 6.79 -1.31 26.14
C HIS A 24 8.06 -1.39 27.00
N GLN A 25 9.15 -1.95 26.49
CA GLN A 25 10.30 -2.28 27.35
C GLN A 25 11.33 -1.14 27.49
N GLN A 26 11.27 -0.12 26.63
CA GLN A 26 12.24 0.99 26.65
C GLN A 26 11.84 2.17 27.55
N GLN A 27 10.75 2.05 28.32
CA GLN A 27 10.23 3.12 29.18
C GLN A 27 10.48 2.94 30.69
N GLN A 28 11.17 1.88 31.15
CA GLN A 28 11.18 1.52 32.57
C GLN A 28 12.53 1.42 33.30
N GLN A 29 13.66 1.80 32.69
CA GLN A 29 14.93 2.00 33.41
C GLN A 29 15.53 3.29 32.83
N THR A 30 15.63 4.42 33.54
CA THR A 30 16.39 4.63 34.78
C THR A 30 15.83 5.84 35.55
N GLN A 31 15.50 5.68 36.84
CA GLN A 31 15.26 6.78 37.78
C GLN A 31 16.04 6.50 39.07
N SER A 32 16.91 7.43 39.48
CA SER A 32 17.53 7.55 40.81
C SER A 32 18.15 8.97 40.94
N PRO A 33 18.28 9.54 42.16
CA PRO A 33 17.90 10.94 42.43
C PRO A 33 19.02 11.99 42.32
N GLN A 34 18.54 13.24 42.26
CA GLN A 34 19.22 14.53 42.07
C GLN A 34 20.37 14.86 43.04
N THR A 35 21.35 15.63 42.54
CA THR A 35 21.86 16.82 43.25
C THR A 35 22.07 17.99 42.28
N SER A 36 21.67 19.16 42.79
CA SER A 36 21.60 20.48 42.17
C SER A 36 22.93 21.02 41.64
N ASN A 37 22.92 21.64 40.45
CA ASN A 37 23.14 23.09 40.33
C ASN A 37 22.92 23.56 38.89
N GLY A 38 22.17 24.66 38.76
CA GLY A 38 21.83 25.26 37.48
C GLY A 38 23.03 25.91 36.79
N ASN A 39 22.96 26.02 35.46
CA ASN A 39 22.59 27.26 34.77
C ASN A 39 22.70 27.02 33.25
N GLY A 40 21.70 27.45 32.49
CA GLY A 40 21.80 27.59 31.03
C GLY A 40 21.52 26.33 30.21
N ASN A 41 20.31 26.24 29.65
CA ASN A 41 20.12 26.22 28.19
C ASN A 41 18.65 26.03 27.84
N ALA A 42 18.00 27.14 27.44
CA ALA A 42 16.70 27.14 26.79
C ALA A 42 16.70 26.44 25.40
N SER A 43 17.84 25.85 25.00
CA SER A 43 18.02 25.05 23.79
C SER A 43 17.71 23.55 23.96
N ASP A 44 17.72 23.01 25.18
CA ASP A 44 17.46 21.57 25.41
C ASP A 44 15.96 21.22 25.46
N GLU A 45 15.09 22.19 25.74
CA GLU A 45 13.64 21.94 25.79
C GLU A 45 13.00 21.88 24.39
N HIS A 46 13.61 22.51 23.39
CA HIS A 46 13.15 22.46 22.00
C HIS A 46 13.49 21.14 21.29
N GLU A 47 14.56 20.44 21.70
CA GLU A 47 15.01 19.19 21.07
C GLU A 47 14.12 17.98 21.44
N LYS A 48 13.44 18.04 22.59
CA LYS A 48 12.61 16.94 23.10
C LYS A 48 11.20 16.90 22.49
N GLN A 49 10.70 18.05 22.01
CA GLN A 49 9.31 18.17 21.53
C GLN A 49 9.15 17.94 20.01
N GLN A 50 10.24 18.03 19.24
CA GLN A 50 10.29 17.74 17.81
C GLN A 50 10.35 16.22 17.50
N ASN A 51 10.68 15.40 18.49
CA ASN A 51 11.02 13.98 18.35
C ASN A 51 9.84 13.00 18.09
N PRO A 52 8.63 13.14 18.67
CA PRO A 52 7.60 12.09 18.56
C PRO A 52 6.87 12.07 17.21
N ALA A 53 6.81 13.20 16.48
CA ALA A 53 6.19 13.26 15.16
C ALA A 53 7.11 12.67 14.07
N LEU A 54 8.41 13.00 14.16
CA LEU A 54 9.45 12.47 13.28
C LEU A 54 9.60 10.96 13.44
N GLU A 55 9.64 10.45 14.67
CA GLU A 55 9.69 9.01 14.94
C GLU A 55 8.46 8.26 14.39
N LYS A 56 7.27 8.86 14.48
CA LYS A 56 6.04 8.27 13.92
C LYS A 56 6.02 8.31 12.38
N ALA A 57 6.61 9.32 11.74
CA ALA A 57 6.74 9.35 10.29
C ALA A 57 7.76 8.30 9.82
N ARG A 58 8.89 8.17 10.53
CA ARG A 58 9.90 7.13 10.31
C ARG A 58 9.32 5.72 10.39
N SER A 59 8.47 5.43 11.39
CA SER A 59 7.88 4.11 11.53
C SER A 59 6.95 3.73 10.37
N LEU A 60 6.20 4.70 9.83
CA LEU A 60 5.34 4.47 8.65
C LEU A 60 6.15 4.26 7.36
N VAL A 61 7.20 5.05 7.16
CA VAL A 61 8.09 4.89 6.00
C VAL A 61 8.81 3.55 6.07
N LEU A 62 9.26 3.16 7.27
CA LEU A 62 9.84 1.84 7.50
C LEU A 62 8.84 0.72 7.21
N LEU A 63 7.59 0.89 7.61
CA LEU A 63 6.52 -0.08 7.32
C LEU A 63 6.27 -0.20 5.81
N LEU A 64 6.18 0.92 5.09
CA LEU A 64 6.04 0.94 3.63
C LEU A 64 7.20 0.19 2.96
N ALA A 65 8.44 0.56 3.30
CA ALA A 65 9.64 0.00 2.68
C ALA A 65 9.83 -1.49 2.99
N THR A 66 9.54 -1.92 4.23
CA THR A 66 9.64 -3.35 4.59
C THR A 66 8.56 -4.19 3.89
N LEU A 67 7.34 -3.67 3.77
CA LEU A 67 6.28 -4.36 3.02
C LEU A 67 6.54 -4.39 1.52
N ALA A 68 7.05 -3.30 0.95
CA ALA A 68 7.47 -3.22 -0.45
C ALA A 68 8.62 -4.21 -0.75
N ALA A 69 9.64 -4.28 0.11
CA ALA A 69 10.69 -5.29 0.02
C ALA A 69 10.13 -6.72 0.06
N ALA A 70 9.17 -6.99 0.96
CA ALA A 70 8.57 -8.31 1.09
C ALA A 70 7.78 -8.71 -0.17
N ILE A 71 6.91 -7.84 -0.68
CA ILE A 71 6.08 -8.16 -1.86
C ILE A 71 6.92 -8.29 -3.13
N THR A 72 7.97 -7.48 -3.28
CA THR A 72 8.87 -7.53 -4.45
C THR A 72 9.78 -8.75 -4.40
N TYR A 73 10.23 -9.15 -3.20
CA TYR A 73 10.96 -10.39 -2.99
C TYR A 73 10.11 -11.61 -3.36
N GLN A 74 8.87 -11.69 -2.86
CA GLN A 74 7.96 -12.78 -3.20
C GLN A 74 7.65 -12.83 -4.71
N ALA A 75 7.39 -11.67 -5.32
CA ALA A 75 7.13 -11.57 -6.75
C ALA A 75 8.35 -11.93 -7.61
N GLY A 76 9.57 -11.67 -7.12
CA GLY A 76 10.81 -12.05 -7.80
C GLY A 76 11.04 -13.56 -7.79
N LEU A 77 10.69 -14.24 -6.70
CA LEU A 77 10.82 -15.69 -6.56
C LEU A 77 9.70 -16.48 -7.25
N ASN A 78 8.51 -15.86 -7.36
CA ASN A 78 7.37 -16.42 -8.06
C ASN A 78 6.93 -15.46 -9.18
N PRO A 79 7.60 -15.49 -10.34
CA PRO A 79 7.36 -14.52 -11.39
C PRO A 79 5.94 -14.65 -11.95
N PRO A 80 5.35 -13.54 -12.42
CA PRO A 80 4.06 -13.55 -13.08
C PRO A 80 4.14 -14.47 -14.31
N GLY A 81 3.11 -15.27 -14.51
CA GLY A 81 3.07 -16.34 -15.52
C GLY A 81 3.36 -17.72 -14.93
N GLY A 82 4.00 -17.80 -13.76
CA GLY A 82 4.46 -19.05 -13.19
C GLY A 82 5.71 -19.61 -13.86
N LEU A 83 6.12 -20.79 -13.43
CA LEU A 83 7.31 -21.50 -13.91
C LEU A 83 6.90 -22.74 -14.70
N TRP A 84 7.71 -23.10 -15.70
CA TRP A 84 7.52 -24.35 -16.44
C TRP A 84 7.66 -25.57 -15.52
N GLN A 85 6.68 -26.47 -15.55
CA GLN A 85 6.65 -27.69 -14.73
C GLN A 85 7.20 -28.94 -15.46
N SER A 86 7.40 -28.86 -16.78
CA SER A 86 7.96 -29.93 -17.60
C SER A 86 8.98 -29.39 -18.59
N ASN A 87 9.94 -30.22 -19.01
CA ASN A 87 10.93 -29.83 -20.01
C ASN A 87 10.25 -29.73 -21.39
N GLY A 88 10.55 -28.65 -22.12
CA GLY A 88 10.13 -28.45 -23.50
C GLY A 88 11.32 -28.44 -24.46
N ARG A 89 11.07 -28.17 -25.74
CA ARG A 89 12.15 -28.03 -26.74
C ARG A 89 12.96 -26.74 -26.57
N LEU A 90 12.34 -25.68 -26.04
CA LEU A 90 12.92 -24.34 -25.96
C LEU A 90 13.07 -23.80 -24.53
N TYR A 91 12.71 -24.62 -23.53
CA TYR A 91 12.67 -24.23 -22.12
C TYR A 91 12.88 -25.44 -21.21
N LYS A 92 13.41 -25.19 -20.02
CA LYS A 92 13.64 -26.20 -18.98
C LYS A 92 12.65 -26.01 -17.82
N ILE A 93 12.47 -27.07 -17.03
CA ILE A 93 11.75 -26.99 -15.75
C ILE A 93 12.35 -25.87 -14.90
N GLY A 94 11.47 -25.02 -14.35
CA GLY A 94 11.86 -23.87 -13.54
C GLY A 94 12.11 -22.58 -14.33
N ASP A 95 12.13 -22.62 -15.66
CA ASP A 95 12.20 -21.39 -16.46
C ASP A 95 10.89 -20.59 -16.30
N PRO A 96 10.94 -19.25 -16.18
CA PRO A 96 9.74 -18.43 -16.12
C PRO A 96 8.94 -18.52 -17.43
N ILE A 97 7.66 -18.87 -17.34
CA ILE A 97 6.79 -18.99 -18.52
C ILE A 97 6.70 -17.65 -19.26
N LEU A 98 6.62 -16.55 -18.50
CA LEU A 98 6.56 -15.21 -19.07
C LEU A 98 7.82 -14.83 -19.85
N LEU A 99 9.00 -15.33 -19.46
CA LEU A 99 10.24 -15.09 -20.19
C LEU A 99 10.19 -15.72 -21.59
N THR A 100 9.63 -16.92 -21.68
CA THR A 100 9.55 -17.67 -22.95
C THR A 100 8.43 -17.19 -23.86
N THR A 101 7.30 -16.74 -23.30
CA THR A 101 6.13 -16.29 -24.07
C THR A 101 6.22 -14.81 -24.45
N ASN A 102 6.69 -13.94 -23.54
CA ASN A 102 6.86 -12.52 -23.79
C ASN A 102 8.10 -11.95 -23.07
N PRO A 103 9.30 -12.07 -23.68
CA PRO A 103 10.55 -11.68 -23.03
C PRO A 103 10.64 -10.18 -22.74
N ARG A 104 9.98 -9.32 -23.53
CA ARG A 104 9.95 -7.87 -23.29
C ARG A 104 9.21 -7.54 -22.00
N ARG A 105 8.04 -8.16 -21.80
CA ARG A 105 7.22 -8.00 -20.59
C ARG A 105 7.91 -8.56 -19.36
N TYR A 106 8.52 -9.74 -19.48
CA TYR A 106 9.33 -10.32 -18.40
C TYR A 106 10.48 -9.39 -17.99
N LYS A 107 11.26 -8.89 -18.94
CA LYS A 107 12.39 -7.98 -18.64
C LYS A 107 11.91 -6.70 -17.95
N ALA A 108 10.84 -6.08 -18.44
CA ALA A 108 10.26 -4.91 -17.79
C ALA A 108 9.84 -5.19 -16.35
N PHE A 109 9.09 -6.29 -16.12
CA PHE A 109 8.72 -6.74 -14.78
C PHE A 109 9.96 -6.96 -13.90
N TYR A 110 10.93 -7.74 -14.37
CA TYR A 110 12.12 -8.13 -13.62
C TYR A 110 12.94 -6.91 -13.18
N TYR A 111 13.23 -5.98 -14.08
CA TYR A 111 13.99 -4.78 -13.75
C TYR A 111 13.21 -3.83 -12.84
N CYS A 112 11.94 -3.55 -13.13
CA CYS A 112 11.13 -2.67 -12.27
C CYS A 112 10.96 -3.25 -10.86
N ASN A 113 10.69 -4.55 -10.73
CA ASN A 113 10.55 -5.23 -9.44
C ASN A 113 11.87 -5.26 -8.66
N SER A 114 13.00 -5.47 -9.35
CA SER A 114 14.33 -5.46 -8.72
C SER A 114 14.71 -4.05 -8.24
N VAL A 115 14.40 -3.01 -9.02
CA VAL A 115 14.60 -1.62 -8.62
C VAL A 115 13.78 -1.30 -7.37
N ALA A 116 12.51 -1.69 -7.32
CA ALA A 116 11.67 -1.52 -6.13
C ALA A 116 12.26 -2.26 -4.91
N PHE A 117 12.67 -3.52 -5.06
CA PHE A 117 13.30 -4.29 -3.98
C PHE A 117 14.55 -3.59 -3.42
N VAL A 118 15.47 -3.17 -4.28
CA VAL A 118 16.70 -2.50 -3.85
C VAL A 118 16.40 -1.12 -3.25
N ALA A 119 15.51 -0.34 -3.86
CA ALA A 119 15.10 0.97 -3.34
C ALA A 119 14.45 0.85 -1.95
N SER A 120 13.62 -0.17 -1.74
CA SER A 120 13.05 -0.52 -0.44
C SER A 120 14.12 -0.83 0.61
N LEU A 121 15.14 -1.62 0.29
CA LEU A 121 16.25 -1.90 1.21
C LEU A 121 17.06 -0.63 1.54
N VAL A 122 17.34 0.20 0.54
CA VAL A 122 18.00 1.50 0.72
C VAL A 122 17.15 2.38 1.64
N ALA A 123 15.83 2.46 1.43
CA ALA A 123 14.93 3.22 2.30
C ALA A 123 14.96 2.70 3.74
N VAL A 124 14.91 1.39 3.98
CA VAL A 124 15.06 0.80 5.32
C VAL A 124 16.38 1.22 5.98
N MET A 125 17.49 1.15 5.25
CA MET A 125 18.81 1.56 5.76
C MET A 125 18.87 3.07 6.05
N LEU A 126 18.32 3.91 5.16
CA LEU A 126 18.30 5.36 5.30
C LEU A 126 17.43 5.82 6.48
N VAL A 127 16.30 5.17 6.74
CA VAL A 127 15.43 5.48 7.89
C VAL A 127 16.15 5.26 9.23
N ARG A 128 17.07 4.30 9.29
CA ARG A 128 17.84 3.99 10.52
C ARG A 128 18.97 4.98 10.78
N LYS A 129 19.43 5.75 9.79
CA LYS A 129 20.53 6.70 9.91
C LYS A 129 20.02 8.13 10.18
N LYS A 130 20.60 8.82 11.16
CA LYS A 130 20.21 10.18 11.58
C LYS A 130 21.06 11.26 10.90
N THR A 131 20.98 11.41 9.57
CA THR A 131 21.79 12.42 8.85
C THR A 131 20.94 13.27 7.91
N LEU A 132 21.20 14.57 7.86
CA LEU A 132 20.36 15.58 7.19
C LEU A 132 20.21 15.35 5.66
N HIS A 133 21.30 14.94 4.97
CA HIS A 133 21.27 14.60 3.55
C HIS A 133 20.42 13.35 3.22
N HIS A 134 20.02 12.57 4.23
CA HIS A 134 19.23 11.35 4.02
C HIS A 134 17.75 11.65 3.79
N HIS A 135 17.24 12.85 4.09
CA HIS A 135 15.83 13.17 3.86
C HIS A 135 15.49 13.19 2.36
N ASN A 136 16.27 13.91 1.55
CA ASN A 136 16.08 13.94 0.10
C ASN A 136 16.36 12.57 -0.53
N ALA A 137 17.37 11.85 -0.03
CA ALA A 137 17.67 10.49 -0.50
C ALA A 137 16.57 9.48 -0.14
N LEU A 138 15.95 9.61 1.04
CA LEU A 138 14.84 8.76 1.47
C LEU A 138 13.57 9.04 0.66
N GLU A 139 13.27 10.31 0.42
CA GLU A 139 12.15 10.70 -0.46
C GLU A 139 12.36 10.16 -1.87
N ALA A 140 13.55 10.34 -2.44
CA ALA A 140 13.90 9.78 -3.74
C ALA A 140 13.80 8.24 -3.76
N ALA A 141 14.27 7.55 -2.72
CA ALA A 141 14.19 6.10 -2.61
C ALA A 141 12.73 5.61 -2.53
N MET A 142 11.87 6.26 -1.74
CA MET A 142 10.45 5.92 -1.67
C MET A 142 9.72 6.17 -2.99
N VAL A 143 10.01 7.29 -3.65
CA VAL A 143 9.41 7.59 -4.96
C VAL A 143 9.85 6.55 -5.99
N LEU A 144 11.14 6.24 -6.05
CA LEU A 144 11.69 5.21 -6.93
C LEU A 144 11.09 3.83 -6.67
N ASP A 145 10.87 3.47 -5.40
CA ASP A 145 10.19 2.23 -5.00
C ASP A 145 8.76 2.15 -5.55
N LEU A 146 7.96 3.21 -5.36
CA LEU A 146 6.58 3.27 -5.87
C LEU A 146 6.53 3.22 -7.40
N PHE A 147 7.48 3.85 -8.08
CA PHE A 147 7.62 3.76 -9.54
C PHE A 147 7.97 2.35 -10.01
N GLY A 148 8.91 1.70 -9.33
CA GLY A 148 9.28 0.31 -9.60
C GLY A 148 8.08 -0.63 -9.40
N LEU A 149 7.29 -0.44 -8.34
CA LEU A 149 6.06 -1.18 -8.09
C LEU A 149 5.00 -0.96 -9.18
N ILE A 150 4.79 0.28 -9.64
CA ILE A 150 3.86 0.58 -10.74
C ILE A 150 4.31 -0.14 -12.02
N GLY A 151 5.59 -0.02 -12.38
CA GLY A 151 6.14 -0.64 -13.59
C GLY A 151 6.08 -2.16 -13.54
N ALA A 152 6.43 -2.75 -12.40
CA ALA A 152 6.36 -4.19 -12.19
C ALA A 152 4.91 -4.68 -12.23
N TYR A 153 3.97 -3.98 -11.58
CA TYR A 153 2.56 -4.33 -11.62
C TYR A 153 2.01 -4.26 -13.05
N ALA A 154 2.26 -3.17 -13.77
CA ALA A 154 1.79 -2.99 -15.13
C ALA A 154 2.32 -4.07 -16.08
N ALA A 155 3.62 -4.39 -15.99
CA ALA A 155 4.23 -5.43 -16.79
C ALA A 155 3.79 -6.85 -16.38
N GLY A 156 3.67 -7.13 -15.08
CA GLY A 156 3.39 -8.48 -14.60
C GLY A 156 1.91 -8.87 -14.65
N SER A 157 0.99 -7.93 -14.41
CA SER A 157 -0.45 -8.21 -14.32
C SER A 157 -1.16 -8.17 -15.68
N CYS A 158 -0.72 -7.33 -16.63
CA CYS A 158 -1.39 -7.17 -17.91
C CYS A 158 -1.10 -8.34 -18.84
N ARG A 159 -2.12 -9.14 -19.16
CA ARG A 159 -1.98 -10.31 -20.03
C ARG A 159 -2.22 -10.04 -21.51
N ASP A 160 -3.18 -9.19 -21.82
CA ASP A 160 -3.62 -8.94 -23.20
C ASP A 160 -3.09 -7.61 -23.76
N VAL A 161 -2.77 -7.60 -25.06
CA VAL A 161 -1.97 -6.55 -25.71
C VAL A 161 -2.87 -5.41 -26.22
N SER A 162 -2.50 -4.18 -25.85
CA SER A 162 -2.95 -2.86 -26.38
C SER A 162 -4.03 -2.07 -25.64
N THR A 163 -4.98 -2.65 -24.91
CA THR A 163 -5.98 -1.80 -24.19
C THR A 163 -5.69 -1.74 -22.69
N SER A 164 -5.38 -2.89 -22.08
CA SER A 164 -5.04 -3.01 -20.66
C SER A 164 -3.75 -2.28 -20.29
N ILE A 165 -2.67 -2.49 -21.06
CA ILE A 165 -1.36 -1.90 -20.78
C ILE A 165 -1.42 -0.38 -20.89
N TYR A 166 -2.07 0.15 -21.93
CA TYR A 166 -2.20 1.60 -22.10
C TYR A 166 -3.10 2.22 -21.03
N ALA A 167 -4.16 1.54 -20.59
CA ALA A 167 -4.98 2.01 -19.48
C ALA A 167 -4.20 2.07 -18.16
N MET A 168 -3.40 1.04 -17.85
CA MET A 168 -2.56 1.03 -16.64
C MET A 168 -1.39 2.01 -16.73
N ALA A 169 -0.77 2.14 -17.90
CA ALA A 169 0.29 3.11 -18.14
C ALA A 169 -0.23 4.55 -18.10
N LEU A 170 -1.43 4.80 -18.64
CA LEU A 170 -2.11 6.09 -18.54
C LEU A 170 -2.49 6.42 -17.10
N ALA A 171 -3.04 5.46 -16.35
CA ALA A 171 -3.33 5.65 -14.93
C ALA A 171 -2.06 5.96 -14.12
N GLY A 172 -0.95 5.28 -14.43
CA GLY A 172 0.37 5.60 -13.89
C GLY A 172 0.85 7.01 -14.28
N ALA A 173 0.77 7.37 -15.56
CA ALA A 173 1.20 8.67 -16.07
C ALA A 173 0.38 9.84 -15.49
N VAL A 174 -0.94 9.67 -15.34
CA VAL A 174 -1.82 10.63 -14.66
C VAL A 174 -1.39 10.78 -13.20
N LEU A 175 -1.04 9.68 -12.54
CA LEU A 175 -0.50 9.69 -11.19
C LEU A 175 0.79 10.52 -11.09
N VAL A 176 1.73 10.30 -12.00
CA VAL A 176 2.98 11.08 -12.09
C VAL A 176 2.70 12.55 -12.30
N TYR A 177 1.80 12.86 -13.23
CA TYR A 177 1.41 14.23 -13.55
C TYR A 177 0.81 14.93 -12.32
N VAL A 178 -0.10 14.28 -11.59
CA VAL A 178 -0.68 14.83 -10.37
C VAL A 178 0.42 15.09 -9.34
N VAL A 179 1.37 14.18 -9.16
CA VAL A 179 2.48 14.38 -8.21
C VAL A 179 3.35 15.57 -8.61
N ILE A 180 3.74 15.66 -9.89
CA ILE A 180 4.54 16.79 -10.41
C ILE A 180 3.79 18.10 -10.22
N HIS A 181 2.50 18.15 -10.59
CA HIS A 181 1.71 19.37 -10.52
C HIS A 181 1.49 19.83 -9.08
N VAL A 182 1.24 18.90 -8.15
CA VAL A 182 1.05 19.26 -6.74
C VAL A 182 2.39 19.68 -6.12
N VAL A 183 3.51 19.04 -6.45
CA VAL A 183 4.86 19.49 -6.03
C VAL A 183 5.14 20.92 -6.52
N PHE A 184 4.88 21.23 -7.79
CA PHE A 184 5.06 22.57 -8.35
C PHE A 184 4.13 23.62 -7.72
N LEU A 185 2.85 23.29 -7.49
CA LEU A 185 1.90 24.19 -6.79
C LEU A 185 2.35 24.50 -5.35
N THR A 186 2.86 23.50 -4.62
CA THR A 186 3.33 23.73 -3.23
C THR A 186 4.62 24.52 -3.12
N LEU A 187 5.38 24.71 -4.21
CA LEU A 187 6.54 25.60 -4.22
C LEU A 187 6.15 27.07 -4.39
N ASP A 188 4.99 27.36 -5.00
CA ASP A 188 4.53 28.72 -5.32
C ASP A 188 3.80 29.39 -4.14
N GLU A 189 3.18 28.61 -3.24
CA GLU A 189 2.47 29.14 -2.06
C GLU A 189 3.39 29.57 -0.89
N LYS A 190 4.71 29.33 -0.98
CA LYS A 190 5.63 29.62 0.13
C LYS A 190 6.00 31.11 0.27
N ASP A 191 5.62 31.95 -0.70
CA ASP A 191 5.93 33.39 -0.70
C ASP A 191 4.79 34.28 -0.15
N GLY A 192 3.64 33.72 0.26
CA GLY A 192 2.45 34.51 0.60
C GLY A 192 2.01 34.59 2.07
N SER A 193 2.42 33.67 2.95
CA SER A 193 1.79 33.53 4.29
C SER A 193 2.54 34.24 5.43
N SER A 194 2.98 35.47 5.17
CA SER A 194 3.58 36.37 6.17
C SER A 194 2.62 37.50 6.55
N ALA A 195 1.38 37.23 6.97
CA ALA A 195 0.55 38.28 7.58
C ALA A 195 -0.70 37.74 8.31
N ARG A 196 -0.85 38.17 9.59
CA ARG A 196 -2.00 38.08 10.51
C ARG A 196 -2.16 36.73 11.25
N ARG A 197 -2.34 36.68 12.57
CA ARG A 197 -2.61 37.70 13.60
C ARG A 197 -2.27 37.07 14.96
N ASN A 198 -1.50 37.77 15.79
CA ASN A 198 -1.31 37.44 17.20
C ASN A 198 -2.63 37.64 17.98
N ASP A 199 -2.73 36.89 19.09
CA ASP A 199 -3.61 37.09 20.25
C ASP A 199 -4.99 36.41 20.24
N ASP A 200 -5.02 35.08 20.08
CA ASP A 200 -6.07 34.25 20.69
C ASP A 200 -5.52 32.87 21.06
N ALA A 201 -5.20 32.65 22.35
CA ALA A 201 -4.75 31.34 22.85
C ALA A 201 -5.77 30.22 22.55
N SER A 202 -7.06 30.58 22.46
CA SER A 202 -8.13 29.67 22.06
C SER A 202 -8.05 29.22 20.59
N PHE A 203 -7.50 30.05 19.72
CA PHE A 203 -7.31 29.76 18.30
C PHE A 203 -6.12 28.83 18.07
N GLU A 204 -4.98 29.11 18.72
CA GLU A 204 -3.80 28.23 18.67
C GLU A 204 -4.12 26.82 19.19
N GLU A 205 -4.88 26.71 20.29
CA GLU A 205 -5.27 25.42 20.86
C GLU A 205 -6.18 24.63 19.90
N ARG A 206 -7.09 25.33 19.20
CA ARG A 206 -7.97 24.74 18.18
C ARG A 206 -7.19 24.28 16.95
N GLU A 207 -6.24 25.06 16.47
CA GLU A 207 -5.39 24.73 15.34
C GLU A 207 -4.48 23.53 15.65
N LYS A 208 -3.85 23.52 16.84
CA LYS A 208 -3.01 22.40 17.29
C LYS A 208 -3.82 21.12 17.43
N LYS A 209 -5.07 21.22 17.92
CA LYS A 209 -6.00 20.09 18.00
C LYS A 209 -6.41 19.59 16.60
N GLU A 210 -6.70 20.48 15.67
CA GLU A 210 -7.03 20.13 14.28
C GLU A 210 -5.83 19.47 13.58
N ALA A 211 -4.63 20.03 13.68
CA ALA A 211 -3.40 19.46 13.14
C ALA A 211 -3.13 18.05 13.72
N GLY A 212 -3.37 17.85 15.02
CA GLY A 212 -3.29 16.54 15.66
C GLY A 212 -4.29 15.52 15.11
N LEU A 213 -5.52 15.94 14.80
CA LEU A 213 -6.55 15.07 14.19
C LEU A 213 -6.21 14.72 12.74
N VAL A 214 -5.70 15.68 11.96
CA VAL A 214 -5.26 15.49 10.58
C VAL A 214 -4.10 14.49 10.53
N GLU A 215 -3.10 14.63 11.40
CA GLU A 215 -1.97 13.70 11.48
C GLU A 215 -2.40 12.28 11.91
N LYS A 216 -3.37 12.17 12.83
CA LYS A 216 -3.97 10.87 13.19
C LYS A 216 -4.73 10.25 12.00
N ARG A 217 -5.45 11.05 11.21
CA ARG A 217 -6.17 10.59 10.02
C ARG A 217 -5.20 10.13 8.93
N ARG A 218 -4.16 10.93 8.65
CA ARG A 218 -3.07 10.61 7.72
C ARG A 218 -2.48 9.22 8.01
N LYS A 219 -2.13 8.94 9.27
CA LYS A 219 -1.57 7.65 9.70
C LYS A 219 -2.45 6.46 9.37
N ARG A 220 -3.75 6.57 9.68
CA ARG A 220 -4.71 5.51 9.37
C ARG A 220 -4.87 5.31 7.87
N LEU A 221 -5.01 6.40 7.11
CA LEU A 221 -5.16 6.34 5.65
C LEU A 221 -3.91 5.71 5.00
N LEU A 222 -2.72 6.07 5.46
CA LEU A 222 -1.47 5.52 4.95
C LEU A 222 -1.37 4.03 5.24
N LEU A 223 -1.73 3.59 6.45
CA LEU A 223 -1.77 2.16 6.80
C LEU A 223 -2.73 1.38 5.89
N PHE A 224 -3.94 1.90 5.65
CA PHE A 224 -4.90 1.27 4.74
C PHE A 224 -4.39 1.25 3.30
N ALA A 225 -3.76 2.33 2.84
CA ALA A 225 -3.22 2.42 1.50
C ALA A 225 -2.04 1.44 1.29
N ILE A 226 -1.15 1.32 2.27
CA ILE A 226 -0.06 0.33 2.24
C ILE A 226 -0.62 -1.09 2.19
N LEU A 227 -1.60 -1.41 3.04
CA LEU A 227 -2.24 -2.73 3.05
C LEU A 227 -2.97 -3.02 1.73
N ALA A 228 -3.71 -2.04 1.20
CA ALA A 228 -4.42 -2.17 -0.06
C ALA A 228 -3.45 -2.38 -1.23
N ALA A 229 -2.36 -1.59 -1.29
CA ALA A 229 -1.32 -1.73 -2.31
C ALA A 229 -0.65 -3.10 -2.26
N THR A 230 -0.31 -3.63 -1.07
CA THR A 230 0.36 -4.93 -0.95
C THR A 230 -0.54 -6.08 -1.40
N ILE A 231 -1.81 -6.10 -0.96
CA ILE A 231 -2.77 -7.15 -1.33
C ILE A 231 -3.04 -7.11 -2.83
N THR A 232 -3.30 -5.92 -3.37
CA THR A 232 -3.63 -5.78 -4.79
C THR A 232 -2.43 -6.03 -5.71
N TYR A 233 -1.21 -5.68 -5.28
CA TYR A 233 0.01 -6.02 -6.01
C TYR A 233 0.17 -7.54 -6.15
N GLN A 234 0.09 -8.26 -5.04
CA GLN A 234 0.21 -9.73 -5.02
C GLN A 234 -0.89 -10.39 -5.85
N ALA A 235 -2.15 -9.98 -5.64
CA ALA A 235 -3.29 -10.54 -6.35
C ALA A 235 -3.26 -10.23 -7.86
N GLY A 236 -2.73 -9.08 -8.26
CA GLY A 236 -2.61 -8.73 -9.68
C GLY A 236 -1.52 -9.52 -10.39
N LEU A 237 -0.40 -9.78 -9.73
CA LEU A 237 0.67 -10.63 -10.27
C LEU A 237 0.27 -12.10 -10.30
N THR A 238 -0.45 -12.57 -9.28
CA THR A 238 -0.92 -13.96 -9.14
C THR A 238 -2.45 -14.01 -9.09
N PRO A 239 -3.13 -14.00 -10.26
CA PRO A 239 -4.58 -13.93 -10.28
C PRO A 239 -5.21 -15.19 -9.67
N PRO A 240 -6.47 -15.09 -9.19
CA PRO A 240 -7.21 -16.22 -8.66
C PRO A 240 -7.26 -17.38 -9.66
N GLY A 241 -7.03 -18.60 -9.17
CA GLY A 241 -6.95 -19.79 -10.01
C GLY A 241 -5.58 -20.02 -10.66
N GLY A 242 -4.62 -19.10 -10.49
CA GLY A 242 -3.25 -19.27 -10.97
C GLY A 242 -3.11 -19.19 -12.49
N PHE A 243 -2.12 -19.93 -13.00
CA PHE A 243 -1.66 -19.87 -14.37
C PHE A 243 -1.86 -21.21 -15.07
N LEU A 244 -2.16 -21.16 -16.36
CA LEU A 244 -2.11 -22.34 -17.23
C LEU A 244 -0.65 -22.78 -17.40
N VAL A 245 -0.42 -24.09 -17.27
CA VAL A 245 0.93 -24.68 -17.28
C VAL A 245 1.31 -25.24 -18.65
N GLN A 246 0.32 -25.49 -19.52
CA GLN A 246 0.52 -26.12 -20.82
C GLN A 246 -0.15 -25.33 -21.93
N ASP A 247 0.48 -25.31 -23.09
CA ASP A 247 -0.09 -24.81 -24.33
C ASP A 247 -1.09 -25.84 -24.89
N ASP A 248 -2.27 -25.37 -25.30
CA ASP A 248 -3.23 -26.18 -26.04
C ASP A 248 -3.66 -25.42 -27.30
N ASN A 249 -2.98 -25.75 -28.40
CA ASN A 249 -3.20 -25.15 -29.72
C ASN A 249 -4.61 -25.38 -30.28
N ARG A 250 -5.36 -26.38 -29.78
CA ARG A 250 -6.73 -26.63 -30.25
C ARG A 250 -7.75 -25.66 -29.68
N THR A 251 -7.48 -25.15 -28.48
CA THR A 251 -8.38 -24.24 -27.75
C THR A 251 -7.85 -22.81 -27.68
N GLY A 252 -6.69 -22.55 -28.29
CA GLY A 252 -6.02 -21.24 -28.24
C GLY A 252 -5.50 -20.88 -26.86
N ARG A 253 -5.24 -21.88 -26.00
CA ARG A 253 -4.77 -21.66 -24.63
C ARG A 253 -3.26 -21.58 -24.61
N HIS A 254 -2.74 -20.56 -23.93
CA HIS A 254 -1.29 -20.35 -23.84
C HIS A 254 -0.84 -20.48 -22.38
N ALA A 255 0.32 -21.09 -22.18
CA ALA A 255 0.93 -21.19 -20.88
C ALA A 255 1.19 -19.78 -20.32
N GLY A 256 0.92 -19.59 -19.03
CA GLY A 256 1.03 -18.30 -18.35
C GLY A 256 -0.25 -17.46 -18.40
N ASP A 257 -1.27 -17.86 -19.16
CA ASP A 257 -2.57 -17.22 -19.09
C ASP A 257 -3.28 -17.53 -17.76
N ALA A 258 -4.10 -16.59 -17.30
CA ALA A 258 -4.84 -16.78 -16.06
C ALA A 258 -5.90 -17.85 -16.27
N VAL A 259 -5.97 -18.86 -15.39
CA VAL A 259 -6.99 -19.91 -15.50
C VAL A 259 -8.41 -19.31 -15.45
N LEU A 260 -8.59 -18.26 -14.63
CA LEU A 260 -9.86 -17.55 -14.52
C LEU A 260 -10.24 -16.79 -15.81
N LEU A 261 -9.26 -16.26 -16.56
CA LEU A 261 -9.51 -15.56 -17.84
C LEU A 261 -10.10 -16.53 -18.86
N ASN A 262 -9.55 -17.74 -18.96
CA ASN A 262 -10.00 -18.74 -19.92
C ASN A 262 -11.41 -19.26 -19.63
N ASN A 263 -11.73 -19.54 -18.36
CA ASN A 263 -13.01 -20.16 -18.00
C ASN A 263 -14.14 -19.11 -17.79
N TYR A 264 -13.79 -17.92 -17.30
CA TYR A 264 -14.75 -16.89 -16.89
C TYR A 264 -14.24 -15.47 -17.22
N PRO A 265 -14.13 -15.10 -18.52
CA PRO A 265 -13.47 -13.87 -18.95
C PRO A 265 -14.08 -12.61 -18.33
N ARG A 266 -15.42 -12.50 -18.26
CA ARG A 266 -16.10 -11.34 -17.64
C ARG A 266 -15.71 -11.14 -16.17
N ARG A 267 -15.48 -12.22 -15.42
CA ARG A 267 -15.08 -12.13 -14.02
C ARG A 267 -13.62 -11.79 -13.87
N TYR A 268 -12.77 -12.38 -14.70
CA TYR A 268 -11.37 -11.99 -14.75
C TYR A 268 -11.23 -10.50 -15.08
N THR A 269 -11.98 -9.99 -16.06
CA THR A 269 -12.02 -8.56 -16.39
C THR A 269 -12.46 -7.71 -15.21
N ALA A 270 -13.53 -8.09 -14.52
CA ALA A 270 -14.00 -7.37 -13.32
C ALA A 270 -12.95 -7.39 -12.20
N PHE A 271 -12.37 -8.57 -11.90
CA PHE A 271 -11.29 -8.73 -10.93
C PHE A 271 -10.11 -7.84 -11.28
N PHE A 272 -9.62 -7.94 -12.51
CA PHE A 272 -8.45 -7.23 -12.99
C PHE A 272 -8.62 -5.72 -12.87
N TYR A 273 -9.71 -5.15 -13.37
CA TYR A 273 -9.94 -3.71 -13.30
C TYR A 273 -10.16 -3.22 -11.87
N CYS A 274 -10.97 -3.92 -11.06
CA CYS A 274 -11.21 -3.52 -9.67
C CYS A 274 -9.91 -3.56 -8.84
N ASN A 275 -9.12 -4.62 -9.00
CA ASN A 275 -7.84 -4.79 -8.33
C ASN A 275 -6.82 -3.72 -8.77
N SER A 276 -6.72 -3.49 -10.08
CA SER A 276 -5.81 -2.51 -10.67
C SER A 276 -6.13 -1.06 -10.28
N VAL A 277 -7.41 -0.68 -10.32
CA VAL A 277 -7.86 0.65 -9.85
C VAL A 277 -7.55 0.80 -8.36
N SER A 278 -7.84 -0.22 -7.55
CA SER A 278 -7.51 -0.18 -6.13
C SER A 278 -6.00 -0.05 -5.88
N PHE A 279 -5.17 -0.79 -6.62
CA PHE A 279 -3.71 -0.68 -6.52
C PHE A 279 -3.26 0.75 -6.84
N MET A 280 -3.69 1.30 -7.97
CA MET A 280 -3.31 2.65 -8.39
C MET A 280 -3.79 3.72 -7.41
N LEU A 281 -5.04 3.67 -6.94
CA LEU A 281 -5.54 4.59 -5.92
C LEU A 281 -4.75 4.47 -4.60
N SER A 282 -4.32 3.27 -4.23
CA SER A 282 -3.51 3.06 -3.03
C SER A 282 -2.11 3.66 -3.16
N ILE A 283 -1.46 3.49 -4.32
CA ILE A 283 -0.17 4.15 -4.60
C ILE A 283 -0.33 5.68 -4.61
N ALA A 284 -1.40 6.21 -5.22
CA ALA A 284 -1.75 7.62 -5.19
C ALA A 284 -1.87 8.17 -3.76
N LEU A 285 -2.60 7.44 -2.90
CA LEU A 285 -2.75 7.79 -1.49
C LEU A 285 -1.40 7.78 -0.77
N ILE A 286 -0.55 6.77 -1.01
CA ILE A 286 0.78 6.71 -0.40
C ILE A 286 1.61 7.94 -0.78
N ILE A 287 1.68 8.29 -2.07
CA ILE A 287 2.48 9.45 -2.52
C ILE A 287 1.96 10.76 -1.90
N LEU A 288 0.64 10.98 -1.93
CA LEU A 288 0.02 12.18 -1.36
C LEU A 288 0.18 12.26 0.17
N LEU A 289 0.15 11.13 0.87
CA LEU A 289 0.24 11.06 2.33
C LEU A 289 1.69 11.09 2.84
N VAL A 290 2.67 10.66 2.04
CA VAL A 290 4.09 10.72 2.39
C VAL A 290 4.58 12.17 2.40
N ASN A 291 4.16 12.99 1.42
CA ASN A 291 4.61 14.37 1.32
C ASN A 291 3.80 15.31 2.27
N PRO A 292 4.46 16.01 3.21
CA PRO A 292 3.80 16.86 4.20
C PRO A 292 3.08 18.07 3.60
N ASN A 293 3.54 18.55 2.44
CA ASN A 293 2.95 19.71 1.77
C ASN A 293 1.64 19.35 1.06
N LEU A 294 1.46 18.09 0.67
CA LEU A 294 0.30 17.65 -0.11
C LEU A 294 -0.85 17.15 0.77
N TYR A 295 -0.56 16.46 1.87
CA TYR A 295 -1.63 15.87 2.67
C TYR A 295 -2.47 16.91 3.43
N ARG A 296 -1.89 18.04 3.86
CA ARG A 296 -2.64 19.06 4.64
C ARG A 296 -3.80 19.66 3.83
N PRO A 297 -3.57 20.15 2.60
CA PRO A 297 -4.67 20.57 1.72
C PRO A 297 -5.61 19.42 1.33
N ALA A 298 -5.05 18.25 1.02
CA ALA A 298 -5.83 17.11 0.51
C ALA A 298 -6.72 16.43 1.58
N ILE A 299 -6.35 16.46 2.86
CA ILE A 299 -7.19 15.93 3.95
C ILE A 299 -8.38 16.88 4.19
N ARG A 300 -8.18 18.18 3.96
CA ARG A 300 -9.23 19.20 4.09
C ARG A 300 -10.28 19.08 2.98
N SER A 301 -9.91 18.63 1.79
CA SER A 301 -10.79 18.59 0.61
C SER A 301 -11.72 17.37 0.51
N ASN A 302 -11.83 16.50 1.53
CA ASN A 302 -12.53 15.20 1.49
C ASN A 302 -12.08 14.23 0.36
N ALA A 303 -11.25 14.65 -0.59
CA ALA A 303 -10.81 13.87 -1.74
C ALA A 303 -10.06 12.59 -1.35
N LEU A 304 -9.18 12.64 -0.34
CA LEU A 304 -8.50 11.46 0.18
C LEU A 304 -9.50 10.44 0.76
N SER A 305 -10.59 10.91 1.36
CA SER A 305 -11.65 10.04 1.90
C SER A 305 -12.41 9.33 0.79
N VAL A 306 -12.76 10.06 -0.27
CA VAL A 306 -13.44 9.51 -1.45
C VAL A 306 -12.54 8.53 -2.19
N CYS A 307 -11.26 8.88 -2.38
CA CYS A 307 -10.25 8.00 -2.97
C CYS A 307 -10.08 6.70 -2.16
N THR A 308 -10.03 6.80 -0.83
CA THR A 308 -9.97 5.62 0.05
C THR A 308 -11.22 4.76 -0.09
N ALA A 309 -12.41 5.36 -0.11
CA ALA A 309 -13.66 4.62 -0.29
C ALA A 309 -13.72 3.92 -1.66
N ALA A 310 -13.32 4.61 -2.73
CA ALA A 310 -13.23 4.05 -4.07
C ALA A 310 -12.23 2.88 -4.14
N GLY A 311 -11.05 3.03 -3.50
CA GLY A 311 -10.07 1.96 -3.37
C GLY A 311 -10.63 0.73 -2.66
N LEU A 312 -11.29 0.92 -1.51
CA LEU A 312 -11.90 -0.18 -0.75
C LEU A 312 -13.02 -0.89 -1.52
N ILE A 313 -13.84 -0.14 -2.28
CA ILE A 313 -14.84 -0.72 -3.19
C ILE A 313 -14.15 -1.55 -4.28
N GLY A 314 -13.02 -1.07 -4.82
CA GLY A 314 -12.19 -1.81 -5.76
C GLY A 314 -11.65 -3.12 -5.18
N ILE A 315 -11.12 -3.12 -3.95
CA ILE A 315 -10.68 -4.36 -3.27
C ILE A 315 -11.87 -5.32 -3.11
N MET A 316 -13.02 -4.82 -2.65
CA MET A 316 -14.20 -5.65 -2.43
C MET A 316 -14.71 -6.26 -3.74
N GLY A 317 -14.76 -5.47 -4.82
CA GLY A 317 -15.14 -5.94 -6.16
C GLY A 317 -14.17 -6.98 -6.69
N GLY A 318 -12.85 -6.76 -6.52
CA GLY A 318 -11.82 -7.73 -6.85
C GLY A 318 -12.00 -9.04 -6.08
N TYR A 319 -12.12 -8.96 -4.75
CA TYR A 319 -12.34 -10.13 -3.90
C TYR A 319 -13.58 -10.93 -4.30
N ALA A 320 -14.73 -10.27 -4.48
CA ALA A 320 -15.98 -10.93 -4.87
C ALA A 320 -15.91 -11.60 -6.26
N ALA A 321 -15.19 -10.98 -7.20
CA ALA A 321 -14.97 -11.54 -8.54
C ALA A 321 -13.96 -12.69 -8.55
N GLY A 322 -12.96 -12.64 -7.66
CA GLY A 322 -11.86 -13.61 -7.60
C GLY A 322 -12.16 -14.87 -6.77
N CYS A 323 -12.96 -14.77 -5.71
CA CYS A 323 -13.11 -15.84 -4.73
C CYS A 323 -14.18 -16.89 -5.05
N THR A 324 -15.11 -16.65 -5.98
CA THR A 324 -16.24 -17.59 -6.22
C THR A 324 -16.31 -18.09 -7.66
N GLN A 325 -16.63 -19.37 -7.80
CA GLN A 325 -16.84 -20.02 -9.10
C GLN A 325 -18.27 -19.81 -9.65
N HIS A 326 -19.26 -19.44 -8.83
CA HIS A 326 -20.63 -19.16 -9.29
C HIS A 326 -21.05 -17.68 -9.15
N LEU A 327 -21.79 -17.15 -10.13
CA LEU A 327 -22.27 -15.76 -10.14
C LEU A 327 -23.24 -15.50 -8.98
N LYS A 328 -24.09 -16.50 -8.68
CA LYS A 328 -25.02 -16.46 -7.55
C LYS A 328 -24.28 -16.32 -6.21
N THR A 329 -23.14 -17.01 -6.04
CA THR A 329 -22.31 -16.90 -4.83
C THR A 329 -21.58 -15.56 -4.70
N SER A 330 -21.22 -14.92 -5.81
CA SER A 330 -20.64 -13.56 -5.78
C SER A 330 -21.67 -12.53 -5.27
N ILE A 331 -22.95 -12.66 -5.64
CA ILE A 331 -24.03 -11.80 -5.12
C ILE A 331 -24.15 -11.94 -3.59
N TYR A 332 -24.07 -13.17 -3.05
CA TYR A 332 -24.08 -13.37 -1.60
C TYR A 332 -22.90 -12.68 -0.90
N ILE A 333 -21.72 -12.60 -1.52
CA ILE A 333 -20.57 -11.87 -0.97
C ILE A 333 -20.85 -10.36 -0.91
N PHE A 334 -21.42 -9.78 -1.97
CA PHE A 334 -21.79 -8.36 -1.95
C PHE A 334 -22.88 -8.06 -0.93
N VAL A 335 -23.89 -8.93 -0.81
CA VAL A 335 -24.94 -8.81 0.21
C VAL A 335 -24.34 -8.94 1.61
N LEU A 336 -23.47 -9.92 1.84
CA LEU A 336 -22.78 -10.11 3.12
C LEU A 336 -21.91 -8.88 3.47
N ALA A 337 -21.16 -8.35 2.51
CA ALA A 337 -20.37 -7.14 2.69
C ALA A 337 -21.25 -5.94 3.05
N ALA A 338 -22.39 -5.76 2.37
CA ALA A 338 -23.35 -4.70 2.68
C ALA A 338 -23.97 -4.87 4.07
N VAL A 339 -24.32 -6.10 4.46
CA VAL A 339 -24.82 -6.41 5.80
C VAL A 339 -23.77 -6.10 6.86
N VAL A 340 -22.52 -6.55 6.68
CA VAL A 340 -21.41 -6.27 7.61
C VAL A 340 -21.12 -4.77 7.70
N LEU A 341 -21.14 -4.05 6.57
CA LEU A 341 -20.94 -2.60 6.57
C LEU A 341 -22.09 -1.90 7.32
N SER A 342 -23.33 -2.32 7.07
CA SER A 342 -24.52 -1.80 7.72
C SER A 342 -24.53 -2.08 9.22
N THR A 343 -24.10 -3.27 9.66
CA THR A 343 -24.01 -3.61 11.09
C THR A 343 -22.92 -2.81 11.79
N VAL A 344 -21.76 -2.60 11.15
CA VAL A 344 -20.69 -1.74 11.69
C VAL A 344 -21.16 -0.29 11.83
N VAL A 345 -21.84 0.26 10.82
CA VAL A 345 -22.40 1.62 10.87
C VAL A 345 -23.47 1.72 11.97
N PHE A 346 -24.34 0.73 12.09
CA PHE A 346 -25.35 0.68 13.14
C PHE A 346 -24.72 0.62 14.53
N LEU A 347 -23.73 -0.25 14.75
CA LEU A 347 -22.99 -0.33 16.02
C LEU A 347 -22.29 0.98 16.35
N ALA A 348 -21.66 1.64 15.37
CA ALA A 348 -21.04 2.95 15.57
C ALA A 348 -22.08 4.03 15.93
N ALA A 349 -23.26 4.02 15.31
CA ALA A 349 -24.35 4.93 15.63
C ALA A 349 -24.91 4.68 17.04
N VAL A 350 -25.11 3.43 17.43
CA VAL A 350 -25.52 3.05 18.80
C VAL A 350 -24.49 3.51 19.81
N PHE A 351 -23.20 3.27 19.56
CA PHE A 351 -22.11 3.70 20.44
C PHE A 351 -22.05 5.23 20.55
N LEU A 352 -22.28 5.94 19.45
CA LEU A 352 -22.38 7.41 19.42
C LEU A 352 -23.57 7.90 20.25
N VAL A 353 -24.75 7.29 20.10
CA VAL A 353 -25.95 7.64 20.89
C VAL A 353 -25.73 7.38 22.37
N ILE A 354 -25.13 6.24 22.73
CA ILE A 354 -24.78 5.92 24.13
C ILE A 354 -23.78 6.94 24.68
N HIS A 355 -22.75 7.29 23.91
CA HIS A 355 -21.77 8.29 24.30
C HIS A 355 -22.41 9.68 24.47
N LEU A 356 -23.30 10.09 23.56
CA LEU A 356 -24.04 11.36 23.67
C LEU A 356 -24.98 11.38 24.87
N ARG A 357 -25.63 10.25 25.20
CA ARG A 357 -26.44 10.11 26.42
C ARG A 357 -25.60 10.17 27.69
N LYS A 358 -24.40 9.58 27.67
CA LYS A 358 -23.45 9.62 28.79
C LYS A 358 -22.84 11.01 29.01
N LYS A 359 -22.75 11.85 27.97
CA LYS A 359 -22.26 13.24 28.07
C LYS A 359 -23.34 14.24 28.53
N ARG A 360 -24.62 13.87 28.43
CA ARG A 360 -25.77 14.68 28.91
C ARG A 360 -26.17 14.40 30.36
N ARG A 361 -25.69 13.31 30.94
CA ARG A 361 -25.74 13.04 32.38
C ARG A 361 -24.42 13.48 32.98
#